data_AF-A0AAV5YM84-F1
#
_entry.id   AF-A0AAV5YM84-F1
#
_cell.length_a   1.000
_cell.length_b   1.000
_cell.length_c   1.000
_cell.angle_alpha   90.00
_cell.angle_beta   90.00
_cell.angle_gamma   90.00
#
_symmetry.space_group_name_H-M   'P 1'
#
loop_
_entity.id
_entity.type
_entity.pdbx_description
1 polymer ?
#
loop_
_entity_poly.entity_id
_entity_poly.type
_entity_poly.pdbx_seq_one_letter_code
_entity_poly.pdbx_strand_id
1 'polypeptide(L)'
;WVAVGDASCFLDPIFSTGVLMAMQGGLEAGAAIDAGLRAGDLSARRFADYECLVRRRYHYFRRFVVGFYDPYFRRLLFRRSRRFGIYEAVLSALAGNWRPSLRTRLRIQIFFAIIGLKRRLRVAPPQDAGVWRQ
;
A
#
# COMPACT_ATOMS: atom_id res chain seq x y z
N TRP A 1 13.02 2.85 22.20
CA TRP A 1 13.50 2.00 21.10
C TRP A 1 12.69 2.31 19.85
N VAL A 2 13.22 1.99 18.66
CA VAL A 2 12.55 2.18 17.36
C VAL A 2 12.71 0.89 16.57
N ALA A 3 11.66 0.46 15.86
CA ALA A 3 11.70 -0.69 14.97
C ALA A 3 11.56 -0.26 13.51
N VAL A 4 12.20 -1.00 12.60
CA VAL A 4 12.28 -0.70 11.16
C VAL A 4 12.08 -1.99 10.36
N GLY A 5 11.48 -1.88 9.17
CA GLY A 5 11.28 -3.01 8.27
C GLY A 5 10.38 -4.08 8.89
N ASP A 6 10.72 -5.35 8.67
CA ASP A 6 9.91 -6.49 9.15
C ASP A 6 9.84 -6.57 10.68
N ALA A 7 10.81 -5.99 11.40
CA ALA A 7 10.74 -5.86 12.86
C ALA A 7 9.63 -4.89 13.31
N SER A 8 9.14 -4.01 12.41
CA SER A 8 8.03 -3.10 12.68
C SER A 8 6.69 -3.63 12.18
N CYS A 9 6.64 -4.12 10.94
CA CYS A 9 5.43 -4.65 10.32
C CYS A 9 5.79 -5.45 9.07
N PHE A 10 4.97 -6.46 8.77
CA PHE A 10 5.08 -7.27 7.57
C PHE A 10 3.81 -7.18 6.72
N LEU A 11 3.98 -7.14 5.40
CA LEU A 11 2.91 -7.32 4.42
C LEU A 11 3.22 -8.54 3.57
N ASP A 12 2.19 -9.27 3.20
CA ASP A 12 2.27 -10.39 2.27
C ASP A 12 2.97 -9.98 0.94
N PRO A 13 3.99 -10.73 0.47
CA PRO A 13 4.88 -10.33 -0.62
C PRO A 13 4.28 -10.27 -2.03
N ILE A 14 2.94 -10.27 -2.20
CA ILE A 14 2.25 -10.23 -3.51
C ILE A 14 2.76 -9.11 -4.44
N PHE A 15 3.07 -7.93 -3.89
CA PHE A 15 3.49 -6.76 -4.67
C PHE A 15 4.93 -6.31 -4.40
N SER A 16 5.73 -7.13 -3.72
CA SER A 16 7.15 -6.85 -3.44
C SER A 16 7.42 -5.50 -2.74
N THR A 17 6.46 -4.96 -1.98
CA THR A 17 6.60 -3.66 -1.30
C THR A 17 7.40 -3.71 0.00
N GLY A 18 7.76 -4.90 0.51
CA GLY A 18 8.45 -5.08 1.79
C GLY A 18 9.80 -4.37 1.85
N VAL A 19 10.69 -4.65 0.89
CA VAL A 19 12.01 -4.02 0.80
C VAL A 19 11.92 -2.50 0.68
N LEU A 20 10.98 -2.01 -0.12
CA LEU A 20 10.72 -0.56 -0.25
C LEU A 20 10.38 0.07 1.11
N MET A 21 9.44 -0.54 1.86
CA MET A 21 9.03 -0.04 3.17
C MET A 21 10.17 -0.11 4.19
N ALA A 22 10.97 -1.17 4.15
CA ALA A 22 12.14 -1.32 5.02
C ALA A 22 13.19 -0.24 4.73
N MET A 23 13.53 -0.02 3.46
CA MET A 23 14.50 1.00 3.05
C MET A 23 14.04 2.42 3.40
N GLN A 24 12.79 2.77 3.07
CA GLN A 24 12.26 4.09 3.40
C GLN A 24 12.12 4.28 4.92
N GLY A 25 11.67 3.24 5.64
CA GLY A 25 11.61 3.26 7.10
C GLY A 25 12.98 3.43 7.75
N GLY A 26 14.02 2.79 7.18
CA GLY A 26 15.40 2.94 7.66
C GLY A 26 15.93 4.36 7.50
N LEU A 27 15.68 4.99 6.35
CA LEU A 27 16.06 6.39 6.12
C LEU A 27 15.33 7.33 7.08
N GLU A 28 14.02 7.16 7.24
CA GLU A 28 13.19 8.00 8.12
C GLU A 28 13.56 7.82 9.60
N ALA A 29 13.79 6.57 10.04
CA ALA A 29 14.25 6.26 11.39
C ALA A 29 15.64 6.83 11.65
N GLY A 30 16.57 6.68 10.70
CA GLY A 30 17.92 7.22 10.79
C GLY A 30 17.93 8.74 10.97
N ALA A 31 17.13 9.46 10.17
CA ALA A 31 16.96 10.90 10.30
C ALA A 31 16.37 11.31 11.66
N ALA A 32 15.37 10.57 12.16
CA ALA A 32 14.78 10.83 13.47
C ALA A 32 15.76 10.56 14.63
N ILE A 33 16.56 9.49 14.54
CA ILE A 33 17.59 9.15 15.53
C ILE A 33 18.69 10.20 15.54
N ASP A 34 19.21 10.59 14.38
CA ASP A 34 20.23 11.64 14.25
C ASP A 34 19.74 12.98 14.84
N ALA A 35 18.50 13.38 14.53
CA ALA A 35 17.90 14.57 15.10
C ALA A 35 17.68 14.49 16.63
N GLY A 36 17.34 13.30 17.15
CA GLY A 36 17.18 13.06 18.58
C GLY A 36 18.51 13.11 19.33
N LEU A 37 19.56 12.51 18.76
CA LEU A 37 20.92 12.54 19.31
C LEU A 37 21.45 13.98 19.39
N ARG A 38 21.30 14.78 18.32
CA ARG A 38 21.71 16.19 18.34
C ARG A 38 20.95 17.05 19.33
N ALA A 39 19.67 16.74 19.57
CA ALA A 39 18.83 17.47 20.52
C ALA A 39 18.98 16.98 21.97
N GLY A 40 19.71 15.88 22.21
CA GLY A 40 19.77 15.23 23.53
C GLY A 40 18.43 14.64 23.98
N ASP A 41 17.49 14.40 23.07
CA ASP A 41 16.13 13.93 23.36
C ASP A 41 15.80 12.71 22.49
N LEU A 42 15.83 11.53 23.12
CA LEU A 42 15.43 10.25 22.54
C LEU A 42 14.09 9.76 23.13
N SER A 43 13.28 10.67 23.67
CA SER A 43 11.95 10.33 24.16
C SER A 43 11.06 9.81 23.03
N ALA A 44 10.10 8.95 23.36
CA ALA A 44 9.16 8.39 22.38
C ALA A 44 8.42 9.48 21.58
N ARG A 45 8.16 10.63 22.19
CA ARG A 45 7.49 11.78 21.55
C ARG A 45 8.26 12.28 20.32
N ARG A 46 9.60 12.23 20.34
CA ARG A 46 10.44 12.65 19.22
C ARG A 46 10.26 11.76 17.98
N PHE A 47 9.88 10.49 18.19
CA PHE A 47 9.67 9.50 17.13
C PHE A 47 8.21 9.38 16.69
N ALA A 48 7.29 10.18 17.25
CA ALA A 48 5.86 10.10 16.93
C ALA A 48 5.58 10.37 15.44
N ASP A 49 6.33 11.30 14.82
CA ASP A 49 6.17 11.62 13.40
C ASP A 49 6.65 10.46 12.51
N TYR A 50 7.78 9.83 12.86
CA TYR A 50 8.27 8.62 12.21
C TYR A 50 7.21 7.51 12.29
N GLU A 51 6.68 7.25 13.48
CA GLU A 51 5.66 6.21 13.68
C GLU A 51 4.41 6.49 12.86
N CYS A 52 3.91 7.72 12.89
CA CYS A 52 2.73 8.13 12.13
C CYS A 52 2.96 7.95 10.62
N LEU A 53 4.15 8.30 10.13
CA LEU A 53 4.54 8.16 8.73
C LEU A 53 4.57 6.69 8.28
N VAL A 54 5.26 5.83 9.05
CA VAL A 54 5.36 4.39 8.76
C VAL A 54 3.98 3.73 8.78
N ARG A 55 3.16 4.02 9.80
CA ARG A 55 1.79 3.48 9.90
C ARG A 55 0.92 3.91 8.71
N ARG A 56 0.99 5.19 8.30
CA ARG A 56 0.25 5.68 7.12
C ARG A 56 0.68 4.97 5.85
N ARG A 57 1.99 4.79 5.64
CA ARG A 57 2.53 4.06 4.49
C ARG A 57 2.10 2.58 4.51
N TYR A 58 2.18 1.93 5.66
CA TYR A 58 1.73 0.55 5.83
C TYR A 58 0.26 0.39 5.45
N HIS A 59 -0.64 1.21 6.01
CA HIS A 59 -2.07 1.16 5.67
C HIS A 59 -2.34 1.50 4.20
N TYR A 60 -1.53 2.39 3.61
CA TYR A 60 -1.63 2.71 2.19
C TYR A 60 -1.41 1.48 1.30
N PHE A 61 -0.37 0.68 1.56
CA PHE A 61 -0.07 -0.51 0.77
C PHE A 61 -0.96 -1.70 1.16
N ARG A 62 -1.29 -1.85 2.45
CA ARG A 62 -2.13 -2.93 2.98
C ARG A 62 -3.47 -3.05 2.24
N ARG A 63 -4.13 -1.95 1.89
CA ARG A 63 -5.41 -2.00 1.15
C ARG A 63 -5.30 -2.65 -0.23
N PHE A 64 -4.14 -2.56 -0.89
CA PHE A 64 -3.93 -3.23 -2.17
C PHE A 64 -3.69 -4.71 -1.96
N VAL A 65 -2.86 -5.07 -0.97
CA VAL A 65 -2.60 -6.46 -0.57
C VAL A 65 -3.91 -7.17 -0.19
N VAL A 66 -4.68 -6.60 0.74
CA VAL A 66 -5.99 -7.11 1.14
C VAL A 66 -6.96 -7.11 -0.05
N GLY A 67 -6.89 -6.08 -0.90
CA GLY A 67 -7.66 -6.01 -2.12
C GLY A 67 -7.39 -7.18 -3.06
N PHE A 68 -6.15 -7.63 -3.18
CA PHE A 68 -5.79 -8.74 -4.08
C PHE A 68 -6.50 -10.06 -3.74
N TYR A 69 -6.86 -10.29 -2.48
CA TYR A 69 -7.67 -11.43 -2.06
C TYR A 69 -9.12 -11.37 -2.57
N ASP A 70 -9.61 -10.19 -2.96
CA ASP A 70 -10.93 -9.99 -3.57
C ASP A 70 -10.91 -10.34 -5.08
N PRO A 71 -11.74 -11.27 -5.58
CA PRO A 71 -11.78 -11.62 -7.00
C PRO A 71 -12.20 -10.45 -7.91
N TYR A 72 -13.01 -9.51 -7.43
CA TYR A 72 -13.36 -8.31 -8.22
C TYR A 72 -12.16 -7.39 -8.40
N PHE A 73 -11.30 -7.27 -7.38
CA PHE A 73 -10.05 -6.53 -7.48
C PHE A 73 -9.15 -7.13 -8.54
N ARG A 74 -8.89 -8.45 -8.46
CA ARG A 74 -8.03 -9.14 -9.44
C ARG A 74 -8.58 -8.96 -10.85
N ARG A 75 -9.89 -9.21 -11.06
CA ARG A 75 -10.51 -9.01 -12.37
C ARG A 75 -10.38 -7.58 -12.87
N LEU A 76 -10.59 -6.58 -12.02
CA LEU A 76 -10.50 -5.18 -12.44
C LEU A 76 -9.06 -4.75 -12.73
N LEU A 77 -8.09 -5.24 -11.95
CA LEU A 77 -6.67 -4.98 -12.15
C LEU A 77 -6.15 -5.60 -13.45
N PHE A 78 -6.49 -6.88 -13.72
CA PHE A 78 -6.00 -7.61 -14.88
C PHE A 78 -6.77 -7.34 -16.17
N ARG A 79 -7.98 -6.79 -16.08
CA ARG A 79 -8.68 -6.25 -17.23
C ARG A 79 -7.95 -4.97 -17.64
N ARG A 80 -6.96 -5.10 -18.54
CA ARG A 80 -6.06 -4.07 -19.14
C ARG A 80 -6.81 -2.91 -19.84
N SER A 81 -7.80 -2.32 -19.20
CA SER A 81 -8.56 -1.20 -19.70
C SER A 81 -7.71 0.07 -19.56
N ARG A 82 -7.12 0.52 -20.66
CA ARG A 82 -6.48 1.85 -20.75
C ARG A 82 -7.49 2.99 -20.62
N ARG A 83 -8.80 2.71 -20.73
CA ARG A 83 -9.86 3.71 -20.55
C ARG A 83 -9.77 4.27 -19.13
N PHE A 84 -9.51 5.57 -19.02
CA PHE A 84 -9.39 6.38 -17.79
C PHE A 84 -8.10 6.24 -16.96
N GLY A 85 -7.09 5.47 -17.40
CA GLY A 85 -5.78 5.41 -16.74
C GLY A 85 -5.80 4.90 -15.29
N ILE A 86 -6.82 4.13 -14.92
CA ILE A 86 -6.98 3.55 -13.58
C ILE A 86 -5.89 2.51 -13.32
N TYR A 87 -5.62 1.66 -14.31
CA TYR A 87 -4.55 0.66 -14.23
C TYR A 87 -3.21 1.32 -13.91
N GLU A 88 -2.83 2.38 -14.64
CA GLU A 88 -1.58 3.12 -14.40
C GLU A 88 -1.55 3.77 -13.02
N ALA A 89 -2.68 4.24 -12.52
CA ALA A 89 -2.75 4.82 -11.18
C ALA A 89 -2.50 3.78 -10.09
N VAL A 90 -3.08 2.58 -10.23
CA VAL A 90 -2.83 1.46 -9.33
C VAL A 90 -1.40 0.95 -9.49
N LEU A 91 -0.91 0.78 -10.72
CA LEU A 91 0.46 0.34 -11.00
C LEU A 91 1.49 1.31 -10.43
N SER A 92 1.27 2.63 -10.54
CA SER A 92 2.10 3.64 -9.90
C SER A 92 2.13 3.46 -8.38
N ALA A 93 0.98 3.20 -7.75
CA ALA A 93 0.93 2.91 -6.32
C ALA A 93 1.76 1.66 -5.98
N LEU A 94 1.63 0.57 -6.75
CA LEU A 94 2.39 -0.67 -6.56
C LEU A 94 3.90 -0.49 -6.82
N ALA A 95 4.28 0.41 -7.72
CA ALA A 95 5.67 0.81 -7.95
C ALA A 95 6.26 1.68 -6.82
N GLY A 96 5.52 1.87 -5.72
CA GLY A 96 6.00 2.56 -4.53
C GLY A 96 5.49 4.00 -4.38
N ASN A 97 4.63 4.48 -5.29
CA ASN A 97 4.06 5.82 -5.19
C ASN A 97 2.96 5.88 -4.12
N TRP A 98 3.36 6.07 -2.87
CA TRP A 98 2.44 6.17 -1.73
C TRP A 98 1.91 7.58 -1.47
N ARG A 99 2.52 8.60 -2.10
CA ARG A 99 2.05 10.01 -2.12
C ARG A 99 1.68 10.45 -3.54
N PRO A 100 0.64 9.84 -4.15
CA PRO A 100 0.27 10.15 -5.52
C PRO A 100 -0.32 11.56 -5.67
N SER A 101 -0.24 12.10 -6.90
CA SER A 101 -0.95 13.33 -7.27
C SER A 101 -2.47 13.20 -7.07
N LEU A 102 -3.18 14.32 -6.96
CA LEU A 102 -4.64 14.32 -6.76
C LEU A 102 -5.38 13.51 -7.85
N ARG A 103 -4.94 13.60 -9.11
CA ARG A 103 -5.51 12.85 -10.24
C ARG A 103 -5.32 11.35 -10.06
N THR A 104 -4.12 10.90 -9.71
CA THR A 104 -3.81 9.50 -9.46
C THR A 104 -4.56 8.97 -8.24
N ARG A 105 -4.64 9.77 -7.16
CA ARG A 105 -5.44 9.45 -5.97
C ARG A 105 -6.91 9.25 -6.32
N LEU A 106 -7.51 10.16 -7.10
CA LEU A 106 -8.90 10.04 -7.54
C LEU A 106 -9.13 8.74 -8.32
N ARG A 107 -8.25 8.40 -9.26
CA ARG A 107 -8.32 7.15 -10.03
C ARG A 107 -8.25 5.90 -9.14
N ILE A 108 -7.39 5.90 -8.13
CA ILE A 108 -7.31 4.84 -7.13
C ILE A 108 -8.62 4.76 -6.32
N GLN A 109 -9.21 5.90 -5.94
CA GLN A 109 -10.50 5.90 -5.24
C GLN A 109 -11.63 5.34 -6.13
N ILE A 110 -11.68 5.72 -7.40
CA ILE A 110 -12.64 5.17 -8.37
C ILE A 110 -12.47 3.65 -8.49
N PHE A 111 -11.22 3.16 -8.56
CA PHE A 111 -10.94 1.71 -8.59
C PHE A 111 -11.56 0.97 -7.41
N PHE A 112 -11.29 1.43 -6.18
CA PHE A 112 -11.87 0.82 -4.98
C PHE A 112 -13.38 1.02 -4.87
N ALA A 113 -13.93 2.14 -5.36
CA ALA A 113 -15.36 2.39 -5.41
C ALA A 113 -16.08 1.41 -6.35
N ILE A 114 -15.51 1.11 -7.53
CA ILE A 114 -16.05 0.11 -8.46
C ILE A 114 -16.07 -1.28 -7.81
N ILE A 115 -14.99 -1.66 -7.13
CA ILE A 115 -14.91 -2.94 -6.41
C ILE A 115 -15.97 -3.00 -5.30
N GLY A 116 -16.06 -1.94 -4.48
CA GLY A 116 -17.05 -1.84 -3.43
C GLY A 116 -18.49 -1.90 -3.94
N LEU A 117 -18.78 -1.26 -5.07
CA LEU A 117 -20.09 -1.28 -5.72
C LEU A 117 -20.43 -2.68 -6.23
N LYS A 118 -19.52 -3.33 -6.97
CA LYS A 118 -19.74 -4.71 -7.46
C LYS A 118 -19.97 -5.71 -6.34
N ARG A 119 -19.21 -5.57 -5.24
CA ARG A 119 -19.38 -6.38 -4.04
C ARG A 119 -20.75 -6.15 -3.39
N ARG A 120 -21.20 -4.90 -3.28
CA ARG A 120 -22.54 -4.56 -2.75
C ARG A 120 -23.67 -5.08 -3.63
N LEU A 121 -23.50 -5.03 -4.94
CA LEU A 121 -24.48 -5.54 -5.91
C LEU A 121 -24.47 -7.07 -6.04
N ARG A 122 -23.63 -7.80 -5.26
CA ARG A 122 -23.50 -9.27 -5.27
C ARG A 122 -23.42 -9.88 -6.67
N VAL A 123 -22.86 -9.14 -7.63
CA VAL A 123 -22.66 -9.61 -9.01
C VAL A 123 -21.80 -10.85 -8.92
N ALA A 124 -22.29 -12.04 -9.30
CA ALA A 124 -21.59 -13.31 -9.08
C ALA A 124 -20.07 -13.16 -9.27
N PRO A 125 -19.25 -13.53 -8.25
CA PRO A 125 -17.83 -13.31 -8.33
C PRO A 125 -17.31 -14.01 -9.59
N PRO A 126 -16.34 -13.40 -10.27
CA PRO A 126 -15.57 -14.07 -11.31
C PRO A 126 -15.28 -15.52 -10.93
N GLN A 127 -15.77 -16.50 -11.70
CA GLN A 127 -15.26 -17.85 -11.53
C GLN A 127 -13.78 -17.80 -11.95
N ASP A 128 -12.87 -18.02 -11.00
CA ASP A 128 -11.45 -18.31 -11.27
C ASP A 128 -11.35 -19.74 -11.82
N ALA A 129 -12.16 -20.05 -12.85
CA ALA A 129 -12.28 -21.37 -13.44
C ALA A 129 -11.04 -21.66 -14.29
N GLY A 130 -9.93 -22.01 -13.65
CA GLY A 130 -8.76 -22.56 -14.33
C GLY A 130 -7.38 -22.23 -13.76
N VAL A 131 -7.26 -21.37 -12.75
CA VAL A 131 -5.92 -20.90 -12.32
C VAL A 131 -5.24 -21.79 -11.27
N TRP A 132 -6.00 -22.64 -10.56
CA TRP A 132 -5.47 -23.48 -9.46
C TRP A 132 -5.69 -24.98 -9.65
N ARG A 133 -5.89 -25.44 -10.90
CA ARG A 133 -5.82 -26.87 -11.25
C ARG A 133 -4.46 -27.16 -11.88
N GLN A 134 -3.43 -27.29 -11.04
CA GLN A 134 -2.21 -28.05 -11.31
C GLN A 134 -1.76 -28.68 -9.99
#